data_AF-A0A6J8BA68-F1
#
_entry.id   AF-A0A6J8BA68-F1
#
_cell.length_a   1.000
_cell.length_b   1.000
_cell.length_c   1.000
_cell.angle_alpha   90.00
_cell.angle_beta   90.00
_cell.angle_gamma   90.00
#
_symmetry.space_group_name_H-M   'P 1'
#
loop_
_entity.id
_entity.type
_entity.pdbx_description
1 polymer ?
#
loop_
_entity_poly.entity_id
_entity_poly.type
_entity_poly.pdbx_seq_one_letter_code
_entity_poly.pdbx_strand_id
1 'polypeptide(L)'
;MNFISDWSKTGYLSNNSTILTGDDVTLVLPLVMAHLCPKVVALFGLGSVASAVMSSVDSAVLASSGMFSRNVYRTIISKGASEKELIYVLRSATVVFGIVTTLLTVYVRSIYALWAFCTDLVYVILFPQLTCALYFPSSNVYGSLSAFIVGVFFKIVGGEQTLGVTPIINYPWYSITGEGEITQMFPFKTFSMLMSLLSLLVISALSDWLFENGILSQNFDILRKSKTILKKAENRNFEREMLLNTMTTKPDENINMPGETKC
;
A
#
# COMPACT_ATOMS: atom_id res chain seq x y z
N MET A 1 -39.12 -2.90 -18.89
CA MET A 1 -39.29 -3.59 -17.59
C MET A 1 -38.47 -2.83 -16.56
N ASN A 2 -39.13 -2.11 -15.65
CA ASN A 2 -38.45 -1.45 -14.54
C ASN A 2 -38.18 -2.52 -13.47
N PHE A 3 -36.93 -2.95 -13.32
CA PHE A 3 -36.50 -3.86 -12.26
C PHE A 3 -36.35 -3.08 -10.95
N ILE A 4 -37.48 -2.65 -10.39
CA ILE A 4 -37.51 -2.12 -9.03
C ILE A 4 -37.74 -3.32 -8.11
N SER A 5 -36.75 -3.60 -7.26
CA SER A 5 -36.84 -4.65 -6.24
C SER A 5 -38.00 -4.35 -5.30
N ASP A 6 -38.94 -5.30 -5.16
CA ASP A 6 -40.12 -5.14 -4.31
C ASP A 6 -39.76 -5.41 -2.84
N TRP A 7 -39.32 -4.36 -2.15
CA TRP A 7 -38.86 -4.44 -0.76
C TRP A 7 -39.95 -4.76 0.26
N SER A 8 -41.23 -4.70 -0.13
CA SER A 8 -42.37 -5.07 0.72
C SER A 8 -42.32 -6.53 1.20
N LYS A 9 -41.63 -7.40 0.44
CA LYS A 9 -41.49 -8.83 0.75
C LYS A 9 -40.48 -9.15 1.85
N THR A 10 -39.68 -8.17 2.27
CA THR A 10 -38.60 -8.38 3.24
C THR A 10 -39.03 -8.21 4.70
N GLY A 11 -40.26 -7.72 4.97
CA GLY A 11 -40.74 -7.42 6.33
C GLY A 11 -39.95 -6.33 7.07
N TYR A 12 -38.88 -5.81 6.45
CA TYR A 12 -37.93 -4.86 7.03
C TYR A 12 -38.45 -3.42 6.98
N LEU A 13 -39.28 -3.08 5.99
CA LEU A 13 -39.89 -1.77 5.85
C LEU A 13 -41.31 -1.79 6.46
N SER A 14 -41.43 -1.30 7.69
CA SER A 14 -42.70 -1.29 8.45
C SER A 14 -43.66 -0.15 8.06
N ASN A 15 -43.25 0.78 7.19
CA ASN A 15 -43.91 2.07 6.99
C ASN A 15 -44.01 2.48 5.51
N ASN A 16 -44.62 1.64 4.66
CA ASN A 16 -45.06 1.97 3.28
C ASN A 16 -44.02 2.58 2.32
N SER A 17 -42.76 2.71 2.72
CA SER A 17 -41.65 3.15 1.90
C SER A 17 -41.14 1.97 1.10
N THR A 18 -41.14 2.10 -0.23
CA THR A 18 -40.60 1.10 -1.16
C THR A 18 -39.10 1.28 -1.42
N ILE A 19 -38.45 2.22 -0.73
CA ILE A 19 -37.08 2.66 -0.99
C ILE A 19 -36.30 2.69 0.33
N LEU A 20 -35.18 1.96 0.39
CA LEU A 20 -34.20 2.06 1.47
C LEU A 20 -33.56 3.45 1.42
N THR A 21 -33.59 4.19 2.52
CA THR A 21 -33.12 5.57 2.60
C THR A 21 -32.07 5.69 3.72
N GLY A 22 -31.00 6.46 3.51
CA GLY A 22 -29.98 6.73 4.53
C GLY A 22 -28.98 5.58 4.75
N ASP A 23 -28.61 5.34 6.01
CA ASP A 23 -27.56 4.38 6.41
C ASP A 23 -27.91 2.92 6.07
N ASP A 24 -29.20 2.60 5.97
CA ASP A 24 -29.71 1.27 5.64
C ASP A 24 -29.34 0.84 4.20
N VAL A 25 -28.94 1.77 3.34
CA VAL A 25 -28.46 1.48 1.98
C VAL A 25 -27.18 0.62 2.01
N THR A 26 -26.36 0.73 3.06
CA THR A 26 -25.16 -0.11 3.22
C THR A 26 -25.48 -1.59 3.46
N LEU A 27 -26.70 -1.88 3.94
CA LEU A 27 -27.19 -3.22 4.23
C LEU A 27 -27.96 -3.85 3.05
N VAL A 28 -28.04 -3.17 1.91
CA VAL A 28 -28.75 -3.66 0.71
C VAL A 28 -28.28 -5.05 0.29
N LEU A 29 -26.96 -5.26 0.18
CA LEU A 29 -26.41 -6.54 -0.27
C LEU A 29 -26.80 -7.71 0.67
N PRO A 30 -26.56 -7.64 1.99
CA PRO A 30 -26.98 -8.71 2.90
C PRO A 30 -28.50 -8.87 2.97
N LEU A 31 -29.29 -7.77 2.92
CA LEU A 31 -30.76 -7.84 2.89
C LEU A 31 -31.29 -8.57 1.66
N VAL A 32 -30.75 -8.27 0.48
CA VAL A 32 -31.13 -8.92 -0.79
C VAL A 32 -30.77 -10.40 -0.75
N MET A 33 -29.55 -10.74 -0.31
CA MET A 33 -29.13 -12.13 -0.21
C MET A 33 -29.99 -12.91 0.78
N ALA A 34 -30.37 -12.31 1.91
CA ALA A 34 -31.16 -13.00 2.93
C ALA A 34 -32.64 -13.18 2.56
N HIS A 35 -33.26 -12.19 1.90
CA HIS A 35 -34.72 -12.16 1.72
C HIS A 35 -35.19 -12.32 0.27
N LEU A 36 -34.37 -11.99 -0.73
CA LEU A 36 -34.77 -12.02 -2.15
C LEU A 36 -34.17 -13.22 -2.90
N CYS A 37 -33.12 -13.86 -2.37
CA CYS A 37 -32.49 -15.01 -3.00
C CYS A 37 -33.00 -16.36 -2.45
N PRO A 38 -33.03 -17.43 -3.26
CA PRO A 38 -33.26 -18.79 -2.77
C PRO A 38 -32.21 -19.18 -1.73
N LYS A 39 -32.61 -19.94 -0.70
CA LYS A 39 -31.75 -20.32 0.46
C LYS A 39 -30.37 -20.84 0.07
N VAL A 40 -30.29 -21.65 -0.99
CA VAL A 40 -29.02 -22.22 -1.48
C VAL A 40 -28.10 -21.13 -2.03
N VAL A 41 -28.64 -20.22 -2.84
CA VAL A 41 -27.88 -19.12 -3.44
C VAL A 41 -27.44 -18.11 -2.38
N ALA A 42 -28.30 -17.82 -1.40
CA ALA A 42 -27.98 -16.97 -0.27
C ALA A 42 -26.81 -17.51 0.56
N LEU A 43 -26.81 -18.83 0.84
CA LEU A 43 -25.76 -19.50 1.59
C LEU A 43 -24.41 -19.42 0.86
N PHE A 44 -24.37 -19.80 -0.43
CA PHE A 44 -23.15 -19.73 -1.22
C PHE A 44 -22.70 -18.28 -1.48
N GLY A 45 -23.63 -17.35 -1.65
CA GLY A 45 -23.34 -15.93 -1.87
C GLY A 45 -22.68 -15.27 -0.67
N LEU A 46 -23.29 -15.40 0.52
CA LEU A 46 -22.72 -14.88 1.76
C LEU A 46 -21.41 -15.59 2.13
N GLY A 47 -21.34 -16.91 1.94
CA GLY A 47 -20.10 -17.68 2.15
C GLY A 47 -18.97 -17.26 1.21
N SER A 48 -19.29 -16.97 -0.06
CA SER A 48 -18.33 -16.47 -1.05
C SER A 48 -17.80 -15.08 -0.67
N VAL A 49 -18.69 -14.15 -0.30
CA VAL A 49 -18.29 -12.81 0.16
C VAL A 49 -17.41 -12.89 1.40
N ALA A 50 -17.78 -13.70 2.39
CA ALA A 50 -16.97 -13.92 3.59
C ALA A 50 -15.58 -14.49 3.26
N SER A 51 -15.52 -15.47 2.36
CA SER A 51 -14.25 -16.09 1.92
C SER A 51 -13.35 -15.10 1.17
N ALA A 52 -13.93 -14.26 0.29
CA ALA A 52 -13.20 -13.24 -0.45
C ALA A 52 -12.62 -12.16 0.47
N VAL A 53 -13.40 -11.70 1.46
CA VAL A 53 -12.91 -10.74 2.47
C VAL A 53 -11.80 -11.35 3.31
N MET A 54 -11.97 -12.61 3.76
CA MET A 54 -10.95 -13.31 4.55
C MET A 54 -9.61 -13.43 3.80
N SER A 55 -9.65 -13.74 2.50
CA SER A 55 -8.44 -13.81 1.66
C SER A 55 -7.76 -12.44 1.47
N SER A 56 -8.55 -11.37 1.37
CA SER A 56 -8.03 -9.99 1.25
C SER A 56 -7.36 -9.53 2.54
N VAL A 57 -7.99 -9.82 3.69
CA VAL A 57 -7.44 -9.52 5.01
C VAL A 57 -6.15 -10.28 5.26
N ASP A 58 -6.11 -11.58 4.95
CA ASP A 58 -4.92 -12.41 5.12
C ASP A 58 -3.72 -11.85 4.33
N SER A 59 -3.95 -11.49 3.06
CA SER A 59 -2.92 -10.88 2.20
C SER A 59 -2.41 -9.55 2.76
N ALA A 60 -3.31 -8.69 3.26
CA ALA A 60 -2.95 -7.38 3.82
C ALA A 60 -2.16 -7.50 5.13
N VAL A 61 -2.59 -8.40 6.02
CA VAL A 61 -1.91 -8.64 7.30
C VAL A 61 -0.54 -9.27 7.05
N LEU A 62 -0.45 -10.27 6.17
CA LEU A 62 0.82 -10.92 5.83
C LEU A 62 1.80 -9.94 5.19
N ALA A 63 1.33 -9.07 4.28
CA ALA A 63 2.16 -8.03 3.68
C ALA A 63 2.69 -7.05 4.74
N SER A 64 1.83 -6.61 5.65
CA SER A 64 2.20 -5.69 6.74
C SER A 64 3.21 -6.32 7.70
N SER A 65 2.98 -7.57 8.11
CA SER A 65 3.88 -8.36 8.96
C SER A 65 5.24 -8.61 8.29
N GLY A 66 5.24 -8.91 6.98
CA GLY A 66 6.47 -9.10 6.21
C GLY A 66 7.31 -7.83 6.11
N MET A 67 6.67 -6.69 5.84
CA MET A 67 7.33 -5.39 5.84
C MET A 67 7.86 -5.02 7.23
N PHE A 68 7.10 -5.26 8.29
CA PHE A 68 7.55 -5.02 9.66
C PHE A 68 8.76 -5.88 10.02
N SER A 69 8.69 -7.19 9.79
CA SER A 69 9.77 -8.12 10.12
C SER A 69 11.06 -7.77 9.36
N ARG A 70 10.97 -7.44 8.07
CA ARG A 70 12.18 -7.17 7.26
C ARG A 70 12.69 -5.74 7.34
N ASN A 71 11.81 -4.73 7.33
CA ASN A 71 12.22 -3.33 7.27
C ASN A 71 12.40 -2.69 8.66
N VAL A 72 11.68 -3.18 9.67
CA VAL A 72 11.77 -2.65 11.04
C VAL A 72 12.65 -3.56 11.88
N TYR A 73 12.26 -4.83 12.06
CA TYR A 73 12.96 -5.73 12.98
C TYR A 73 14.40 -6.03 12.53
N ARG A 74 14.60 -6.49 11.29
CA ARG A 74 15.95 -6.81 10.77
C ARG A 74 16.84 -5.57 10.61
N THR A 75 16.29 -4.40 10.28
CA THR A 75 17.13 -3.20 10.04
C THR A 75 17.45 -2.42 11.32
N ILE A 76 16.48 -2.30 12.23
CA ILE A 76 16.57 -1.44 13.42
C ILE A 76 16.97 -2.24 14.66
N ILE A 77 16.35 -3.40 14.90
CA ILE A 77 16.51 -4.16 16.15
C ILE A 77 17.68 -5.15 16.05
N SER A 78 17.67 -6.03 15.04
CA SER A 78 18.69 -7.08 14.88
C SER A 78 19.22 -7.15 13.44
N LYS A 79 20.32 -6.44 13.19
CA LYS A 79 21.01 -6.32 11.88
C LYS A 79 21.54 -7.64 11.30
N GLY A 80 21.38 -8.75 12.01
CA GLY A 80 21.81 -10.10 11.61
C GLY A 80 20.81 -11.21 11.94
N ALA A 81 19.52 -10.88 12.10
CA ALA A 81 18.48 -11.86 12.43
C ALA A 81 18.48 -13.06 11.47
N SER A 82 18.40 -14.27 12.02
CA SER A 82 18.30 -15.51 11.25
C SER A 82 16.94 -15.62 10.56
N GLU A 83 16.85 -16.32 9.42
CA GLU A 83 15.57 -16.54 8.72
C GLU A 83 14.53 -17.24 9.62
N LYS A 84 14.97 -18.13 10.53
CA LYS A 84 14.07 -18.76 11.50
C LYS A 84 13.47 -17.75 12.48
N GLU A 85 14.28 -16.81 12.96
CA GLU A 85 13.86 -15.73 13.86
C GLU A 85 12.87 -14.79 13.14
N LEU A 86 13.15 -14.46 11.88
CA LEU A 86 12.30 -13.61 11.05
C LEU A 86 10.89 -14.19 10.86
N ILE A 87 10.78 -15.51 10.71
CA ILE A 87 9.48 -16.21 10.61
C ILE A 87 8.72 -16.14 11.94
N TYR A 88 9.40 -16.28 13.09
CA TYR A 88 8.74 -16.11 14.39
C TYR A 88 8.23 -14.69 14.59
N VAL A 89 9.02 -13.68 14.23
CA VAL A 89 8.62 -12.27 14.28
C VAL A 89 7.47 -11.98 13.32
N LEU A 90 7.48 -12.58 12.12
CA LEU A 90 6.38 -12.44 11.16
C LEU A 90 5.08 -13.02 11.73
N ARG A 91 5.12 -14.21 12.35
CA ARG A 91 3.94 -14.83 12.98
C ARG A 91 3.41 -14.00 14.15
N SER A 92 4.28 -13.49 15.01
CA SER A 92 3.86 -12.65 16.14
C SER A 92 3.29 -11.31 15.65
N ALA A 93 3.91 -10.68 14.65
CA ALA A 93 3.41 -9.45 14.04
C ALA A 93 2.01 -9.64 13.42
N THR A 94 1.75 -10.76 12.76
CA THR A 94 0.41 -11.09 12.19
C THR A 94 -0.66 -11.12 13.28
N VAL A 95 -0.38 -11.75 14.43
CA VAL A 95 -1.33 -11.78 15.56
C VAL A 95 -1.56 -10.37 16.10
N VAL A 96 -0.50 -9.58 16.27
CA VAL A 96 -0.60 -8.20 16.76
C VAL A 96 -1.42 -7.32 15.82
N PHE A 97 -1.13 -7.34 14.51
CA PHE A 97 -1.89 -6.58 13.51
C PHE A 97 -3.35 -7.02 13.44
N GLY A 98 -3.64 -8.33 13.61
CA GLY A 98 -5.00 -8.85 13.68
C GLY A 98 -5.77 -8.29 14.89
N ILE A 99 -5.16 -8.28 16.08
CA ILE A 99 -5.77 -7.70 17.29
C ILE A 99 -6.00 -6.20 17.11
N VAL A 100 -5.00 -5.45 16.63
CA VAL A 100 -5.10 -4.00 16.41
C VAL A 100 -6.19 -3.66 15.40
N THR A 101 -6.27 -4.39 14.29
CA THR A 101 -7.29 -4.18 13.25
C THR A 101 -8.70 -4.47 13.79
N THR A 102 -8.84 -5.53 14.60
CA THR A 102 -10.12 -5.88 15.24
C THR A 102 -10.57 -4.79 16.20
N LEU A 103 -9.67 -4.29 17.05
CA LEU A 103 -9.95 -3.19 17.98
C LEU A 103 -10.31 -1.90 17.25
N LEU A 104 -9.57 -1.56 16.18
CA LEU A 104 -9.86 -0.39 15.35
C LEU A 104 -11.25 -0.50 14.71
N THR A 105 -11.60 -1.67 14.20
CA THR A 105 -12.90 -1.92 13.57
C THR A 105 -14.05 -1.76 14.55
N VAL A 106 -13.90 -2.17 15.81
CA VAL A 106 -14.92 -2.02 16.86
C VAL A 106 -15.11 -0.56 17.29
N TYR A 107 -14.04 0.25 17.27
CA TYR A 107 -14.08 1.64 17.73
C TYR A 107 -14.57 2.63 16.67
N VAL A 108 -14.34 2.32 15.39
CA VAL A 108 -14.61 3.24 14.28
C VAL A 108 -16.12 3.30 13.98
N ARG A 109 -16.66 4.52 13.92
CA ARG A 109 -18.08 4.78 13.61
C ARG A 109 -18.45 4.56 12.15
N SER A 110 -17.54 4.83 11.23
CA SER A 110 -17.77 4.69 9.79
C SER A 110 -16.57 4.07 9.07
N ILE A 111 -16.79 2.86 8.53
CA ILE A 111 -15.78 2.11 7.76
C ILE A 111 -15.48 2.84 6.45
N TYR A 112 -16.50 3.44 5.82
CA TYR A 112 -16.33 4.20 4.58
C TYR A 112 -15.42 5.41 4.78
N ALA A 113 -15.64 6.17 5.86
CA ALA A 113 -14.82 7.34 6.15
C ALA A 113 -13.36 6.97 6.42
N LEU A 114 -13.12 5.89 7.20
CA LEU A 114 -11.77 5.36 7.44
C LEU A 114 -11.09 4.89 6.14
N TRP A 115 -11.82 4.16 5.29
CA TRP A 115 -11.29 3.70 4.01
C TRP A 115 -10.92 4.87 3.09
N ALA A 116 -11.80 5.86 2.98
CA ALA A 116 -11.54 7.07 2.20
C ALA A 116 -10.30 7.83 2.72
N PHE A 117 -10.17 7.95 4.05
CA PHE A 117 -9.02 8.56 4.69
C PHE A 117 -7.70 7.84 4.36
N CYS A 118 -7.68 6.50 4.48
CA CYS A 118 -6.51 5.70 4.16
C CYS A 118 -6.14 5.79 2.67
N THR A 119 -7.12 5.68 1.77
CA THR A 119 -6.89 5.82 0.32
C THR A 119 -6.35 7.20 -0.03
N ASP A 120 -6.84 8.26 0.62
CA ASP A 120 -6.34 9.62 0.43
C ASP A 120 -4.88 9.77 0.84
N LEU A 121 -4.47 9.19 1.98
CA LEU A 121 -3.08 9.22 2.41
C LEU A 121 -2.16 8.50 1.42
N VAL A 122 -2.59 7.32 0.95
CA VAL A 122 -1.87 6.56 -0.07
C VAL A 122 -1.74 7.38 -1.36
N TYR A 123 -2.81 8.05 -1.77
CA TYR A 123 -2.83 8.87 -2.98
C TYR A 123 -1.94 10.10 -2.90
N VAL A 124 -1.93 10.83 -1.78
CA VAL A 124 -1.13 12.06 -1.64
C VAL A 124 0.35 11.77 -1.37
N ILE A 125 0.65 10.70 -0.64
CA ILE A 125 2.02 10.42 -0.15
C ILE A 125 2.71 9.35 -0.99
N LEU A 126 2.10 8.16 -1.12
CA LEU A 126 2.77 7.02 -1.75
C LEU A 126 2.79 7.15 -3.27
N PHE A 127 1.75 7.69 -3.88
CA PHE A 127 1.68 7.77 -5.35
C PHE A 127 2.82 8.61 -5.94
N PRO A 128 3.09 9.87 -5.51
CA PRO A 128 4.22 10.65 -6.03
C PRO A 128 5.56 9.95 -5.85
N GLN A 129 5.75 9.32 -4.68
CA GLN A 129 6.99 8.61 -4.35
C GLN A 129 7.21 7.39 -5.25
N LEU A 130 6.18 6.60 -5.49
CA LEU A 130 6.25 5.42 -6.36
C LEU A 130 6.42 5.81 -7.83
N THR A 131 5.69 6.83 -8.30
CA THR A 131 5.85 7.36 -9.66
C THR A 131 7.28 7.85 -9.90
N CYS A 132 7.85 8.61 -8.98
CA CYS A 132 9.23 9.06 -9.10
C CYS A 132 10.24 7.91 -9.01
N ALA A 133 10.04 6.95 -8.10
CA ALA A 133 10.94 5.80 -7.99
C ALA A 133 10.94 4.90 -9.24
N LEU A 134 9.82 4.78 -9.96
CA LEU A 134 9.70 3.92 -11.13
C LEU A 134 10.15 4.61 -12.43
N TYR A 135 9.77 5.88 -12.63
CA TYR A 135 9.99 6.58 -13.90
C TYR A 135 11.20 7.52 -13.89
N PHE A 136 11.62 8.03 -12.72
CA PHE A 136 12.69 9.01 -12.62
C PHE A 136 13.91 8.44 -11.85
N PRO A 137 14.96 7.98 -12.56
CA PRO A 137 16.13 7.37 -11.91
C PRO A 137 16.92 8.35 -11.02
N SER A 138 16.76 9.66 -11.24
CA SER A 138 17.32 10.75 -10.42
C SER A 138 16.60 10.98 -9.09
N SER A 139 15.62 10.16 -8.72
CA SER A 139 14.90 10.32 -7.46
C SER A 139 15.82 10.04 -6.26
N ASN A 140 16.02 11.07 -5.43
CA ASN A 140 16.86 11.09 -4.25
C ASN A 140 16.06 10.96 -2.96
N VAL A 141 16.72 10.54 -1.88
CA VAL A 141 16.07 10.36 -0.57
C VAL A 141 15.72 11.71 0.06
N TYR A 142 16.48 12.77 -0.23
CA TYR A 142 16.13 14.14 0.17
C TYR A 142 14.84 14.64 -0.49
N GLY A 143 14.69 14.39 -1.79
CA GLY A 143 13.45 14.69 -2.53
C GLY A 143 12.27 13.90 -1.98
N SER A 144 12.48 12.61 -1.70
CA SER A 144 11.47 11.76 -1.09
C SER A 144 11.00 12.24 0.30
N LEU A 145 11.94 12.57 1.18
CA LEU A 145 11.64 13.01 2.54
C LEU A 145 10.92 14.35 2.55
N SER A 146 11.35 15.29 1.71
CA SER A 146 10.69 16.58 1.58
C SER A 146 9.30 16.47 1.00
N ALA A 147 9.09 15.63 -0.03
CA ALA A 147 7.77 15.35 -0.59
C ALA A 147 6.81 14.74 0.45
N PHE A 148 7.31 13.84 1.29
CA PHE A 148 6.54 13.30 2.42
C PHE A 148 6.07 14.41 3.37
N ILE A 149 6.97 15.30 3.78
CA ILE A 149 6.66 16.41 4.69
C ILE A 149 5.65 17.37 4.05
N VAL A 150 5.87 17.76 2.79
CA VAL A 150 5.00 18.67 2.03
C VAL A 150 3.62 18.06 1.84
N GLY A 151 3.55 16.78 1.45
CA GLY A 151 2.28 16.06 1.27
C GLY A 151 1.45 15.98 2.55
N VAL A 152 2.09 15.65 3.69
CA VAL A 152 1.43 15.64 5.00
C VAL A 152 0.98 17.05 5.40
N PHE A 153 1.83 18.05 5.19
CA PHE A 153 1.52 19.45 5.51
C PHE A 153 0.28 19.94 4.75
N PHE A 154 0.25 19.80 3.42
CA PHE A 154 -0.90 20.23 2.60
C PHE A 154 -2.19 19.46 2.93
N LYS A 155 -2.08 18.17 3.31
CA LYS A 155 -3.23 17.38 3.76
C LYS A 155 -3.80 17.91 5.08
N ILE A 156 -2.97 18.20 6.07
CA ILE A 156 -3.43 18.77 7.36
C ILE A 156 -4.03 20.16 7.15
N VAL A 157 -3.39 21.00 6.32
CA VAL A 157 -3.82 22.37 6.04
C VAL A 157 -5.15 22.41 5.27
N GLY A 158 -5.37 21.45 4.36
CA GLY A 158 -6.60 21.32 3.59
C GLY A 158 -7.83 20.94 4.41
N GLY A 159 -7.65 20.51 5.66
CA GLY A 159 -8.71 20.00 6.52
C GLY A 159 -9.14 18.60 6.12
N GLU A 160 -9.58 17.82 7.11
CA GLU A 160 -10.06 16.45 6.88
C GLU A 160 -11.41 16.26 7.59
N GLN A 161 -12.46 16.13 6.79
CA GLN A 161 -13.83 15.94 7.29
C GLN A 161 -13.95 14.67 8.15
N THR A 162 -13.24 13.61 7.78
CA THR A 162 -13.20 12.34 8.54
C THR A 162 -12.62 12.48 9.95
N LEU A 163 -11.70 13.42 10.17
CA LEU A 163 -11.05 13.64 11.47
C LEU A 163 -11.68 14.80 12.26
N GLY A 164 -12.72 15.46 11.72
CA GLY A 164 -13.32 16.65 12.33
C GLY A 164 -12.40 17.87 12.37
N VAL A 165 -11.33 17.87 11.56
CA VAL A 165 -10.38 18.98 11.51
C VAL A 165 -10.93 20.05 10.57
N THR A 166 -11.30 21.20 11.13
CA THR A 166 -11.74 22.35 10.32
C THR A 166 -10.61 22.79 9.40
N PRO A 167 -10.88 23.00 8.09
CA PRO A 167 -9.87 23.46 7.16
C PRO A 167 -9.30 24.82 7.60
N ILE A 168 -7.97 24.92 7.66
CA ILE A 168 -7.27 26.16 7.99
C ILE A 168 -7.30 27.11 6.78
N ILE A 169 -7.22 26.55 5.58
CA ILE A 169 -7.33 27.29 4.31
C ILE A 169 -8.65 26.92 3.64
N ASN A 170 -9.49 27.93 3.45
CA ASN A 170 -10.69 27.81 2.62
C ASN A 170 -10.29 28.02 1.15
N TYR A 171 -10.19 26.92 0.40
CA TYR A 171 -9.93 26.98 -1.04
C TYR A 171 -11.13 27.60 -1.80
N PRO A 172 -10.91 28.21 -2.98
CA PRO A 172 -11.98 28.79 -3.79
C PRO A 172 -13.08 27.77 -4.12
N TRP A 173 -14.35 28.19 -4.16
CA TRP A 173 -15.53 27.30 -4.27
C TRP A 173 -15.78 26.39 -3.04
N TYR A 174 -15.66 26.93 -1.84
CA TYR A 174 -16.21 26.26 -0.65
C TYR A 174 -17.73 26.43 -0.63
N SER A 175 -18.46 25.35 -0.38
CA SER A 175 -19.89 25.41 -0.03
C SER A 175 -20.06 25.03 1.43
N ILE A 176 -20.86 25.82 2.15
CA ILE A 176 -21.28 25.51 3.51
C ILE A 176 -22.55 24.66 3.36
N THR A 177 -22.45 23.36 3.63
CA THR A 177 -23.64 22.51 3.72
C THR A 177 -24.25 22.73 5.11
N GLY A 178 -25.58 22.79 5.22
CA GLY A 178 -26.34 23.32 6.36
C GLY A 178 -26.11 22.70 7.75
N GLU A 179 -25.21 21.73 7.89
CA GLU A 179 -24.82 21.10 9.16
C GLU A 179 -23.40 21.50 9.63
N GLY A 180 -22.84 22.60 9.13
CA GLY A 180 -21.53 23.10 9.57
C GLY A 180 -20.33 22.33 8.97
N GLU A 181 -20.58 21.39 8.07
CA GLU A 181 -19.55 20.71 7.28
C GLU A 181 -19.15 21.57 6.07
N ILE A 182 -17.88 21.99 6.04
CA ILE A 182 -17.29 22.74 4.94
C ILE A 182 -16.90 21.73 3.86
N THR A 183 -17.64 21.68 2.75
CA THR A 183 -17.28 20.89 1.58
C THR A 183 -16.50 21.76 0.60
N GLN A 184 -15.22 21.42 0.40
CA GLN A 184 -14.39 22.08 -0.60
C GLN A 184 -14.65 21.43 -1.95
N MET A 185 -15.27 22.16 -2.89
CA MET A 185 -15.52 21.65 -4.25
C MET A 185 -14.26 21.68 -5.13
N PHE A 186 -13.25 22.45 -4.73
CA PHE A 186 -11.93 22.42 -5.34
C PHE A 186 -11.30 21.03 -5.12
N PRO A 187 -10.67 20.42 -6.15
CA PRO A 187 -10.06 19.11 -6.02
C PRO A 187 -8.71 19.23 -5.25
N PHE A 188 -8.81 19.52 -3.96
CA PHE A 188 -7.66 19.80 -3.08
C PHE A 188 -6.74 18.58 -2.94
N LYS A 189 -7.29 17.37 -3.06
CA LYS A 189 -6.54 16.11 -2.99
C LYS A 189 -5.52 16.00 -4.12
N THR A 190 -5.94 16.25 -5.36
CA THR A 190 -5.04 16.28 -6.53
C THR A 190 -4.06 17.44 -6.46
N PHE A 191 -4.50 18.61 -5.98
CA PHE A 191 -3.59 19.73 -5.78
C PHE A 191 -2.48 19.40 -4.78
N SER A 192 -2.82 18.82 -3.63
CA SER A 192 -1.85 18.37 -2.62
C SER A 192 -0.89 17.33 -3.17
N MET A 193 -1.39 16.38 -3.95
CA MET A 193 -0.60 15.36 -4.62
C MET A 193 0.38 15.97 -5.64
N LEU A 194 -0.05 16.94 -6.45
CA LEU A 194 0.80 17.65 -7.41
C LEU A 194 1.87 18.49 -6.72
N MET A 195 1.54 19.17 -5.62
CA MET A 195 2.51 19.91 -4.83
C MET A 195 3.57 18.99 -4.22
N SER A 196 3.16 17.83 -3.71
CA SER A 196 4.08 16.79 -3.23
C SER A 196 5.00 16.30 -4.35
N LEU A 197 4.44 15.96 -5.52
CA LEU A 197 5.22 15.53 -6.69
C LEU A 197 6.20 16.59 -7.19
N LEU A 198 5.76 17.84 -7.28
CA LEU A 198 6.60 18.95 -7.71
C LEU A 198 7.74 19.17 -6.72
N SER A 199 7.44 19.16 -5.41
CA SER A 199 8.47 19.29 -4.38
C SER A 199 9.50 18.16 -4.46
N LEU A 200 9.07 16.93 -4.76
CA LEU A 200 9.95 15.79 -4.97
C LEU A 200 10.91 16.06 -6.12
N LEU A 201 10.39 16.41 -7.30
CA LEU A 201 11.20 16.65 -8.50
C LEU A 201 12.16 17.82 -8.32
N VAL A 202 11.68 18.94 -7.78
CA VAL A 202 12.48 20.16 -7.58
C VAL A 202 13.60 19.90 -6.57
N ILE A 203 13.30 19.29 -5.42
CA ILE A 203 14.31 19.06 -4.37
C ILE A 203 15.26 17.95 -4.78
N SER A 204 14.79 16.95 -5.53
CA SER A 204 15.67 15.92 -6.08
C SER A 204 16.66 16.49 -7.09
N ALA A 205 16.19 17.32 -8.04
CA ALA A 205 17.03 17.98 -9.03
C ALA A 205 17.98 19.00 -8.40
N LEU A 206 17.49 19.78 -7.43
CA LEU A 206 18.31 20.74 -6.68
C LEU A 206 19.39 20.01 -5.88
N SER A 207 19.07 18.88 -5.26
CA SER A 207 20.03 18.06 -4.53
C SER A 207 21.12 17.50 -5.46
N ASP A 208 20.75 16.98 -6.64
CA ASP A 208 21.72 16.49 -7.63
C ASP A 208 22.65 17.63 -8.09
N TRP A 209 22.09 18.79 -8.41
CA TRP A 209 22.84 19.97 -8.81
C TRP A 209 23.81 20.48 -7.71
N LEU A 210 23.38 20.43 -6.45
CA LEU A 210 24.21 20.84 -5.30
C LEU A 210 25.41 19.90 -5.08
N PHE A 211 25.23 18.59 -5.33
CA PHE A 211 26.30 17.61 -5.25
C PHE A 211 27.26 17.70 -6.44
N GLU A 212 26.75 17.98 -7.65
CA GLU A 212 27.59 18.16 -8.85
C GLU A 212 28.48 19.42 -8.76
N ASN A 213 27.96 20.51 -8.18
CA ASN A 213 28.74 21.73 -7.97
C ASN A 213 29.68 21.69 -6.75
N GLY A 214 29.75 20.56 -6.04
CA GLY A 214 30.68 20.37 -4.93
C GLY A 214 30.41 21.23 -3.68
N ILE A 215 29.22 21.82 -3.57
CA ILE A 215 28.83 22.68 -2.44
C ILE A 215 28.50 21.84 -1.19
N LEU A 216 28.04 20.59 -1.37
CA LEU A 216 27.69 19.67 -0.29
C LEU A 216 28.72 18.54 -0.14
N SER A 217 29.23 18.33 1.08
CA SER A 217 30.21 17.29 1.40
C SER A 217 29.64 15.88 1.15
N GLN A 218 30.41 15.01 0.48
CA GLN A 218 30.09 13.60 0.18
C GLN A 218 29.72 12.73 1.40
N ASN A 219 29.96 13.20 2.63
CA ASN A 219 29.57 12.52 3.85
C ASN A 219 28.05 12.50 4.09
N PHE A 220 27.31 13.44 3.51
CA PHE A 220 25.85 13.47 3.58
C PHE A 220 25.18 12.61 2.49
N ASP A 221 25.91 12.12 1.50
CA ASP A 221 25.35 11.23 0.47
C ASP A 221 25.18 9.79 0.99
N ILE A 222 24.21 9.61 1.91
CA ILE A 222 23.95 8.36 2.62
C ILE A 222 23.47 7.26 1.65
N LEU A 223 22.92 7.62 0.47
CA LEU A 223 22.15 6.69 -0.37
C LEU A 223 22.62 6.53 -1.83
N ARG A 224 23.47 7.40 -2.40
CA ARG A 224 24.17 7.07 -3.67
C ARG A 224 25.22 5.97 -3.45
N LYS A 225 25.86 5.94 -2.27
CA LYS A 225 26.72 4.82 -1.84
C LYS A 225 25.96 3.48 -1.85
N SER A 226 24.70 3.47 -1.41
CA SER A 226 23.86 2.26 -1.35
C SER A 226 23.47 1.72 -2.73
N LYS A 227 23.05 2.58 -3.69
CA LYS A 227 22.75 2.15 -5.07
C LYS A 227 23.96 1.48 -5.74
N THR A 228 25.17 2.03 -5.56
CA THR A 228 26.41 1.40 -6.08
C THR A 228 26.74 0.09 -5.36
N ILE A 229 26.53 0.01 -4.04
CA ILE A 229 26.77 -1.22 -3.26
C ILE A 229 25.78 -2.33 -3.63
N LEU A 230 24.50 -2.00 -3.83
CA LEU A 230 23.45 -2.94 -4.23
C LEU A 230 23.67 -3.45 -5.65
N LYS A 231 23.97 -2.56 -6.61
CA LYS A 231 24.32 -2.95 -7.99
C LYS A 231 25.59 -3.82 -8.02
N LYS A 232 26.56 -3.54 -7.15
CA LYS A 232 27.78 -4.35 -6.97
C LYS A 232 27.51 -5.68 -6.24
N ALA A 233 26.48 -5.78 -5.42
CA ALA A 233 26.07 -7.03 -4.77
C ALA A 233 25.29 -7.93 -5.72
N GLU A 234 24.39 -7.34 -6.52
CA GLU A 234 23.64 -8.01 -7.59
C GLU A 234 24.56 -8.61 -8.64
N ASN A 235 25.53 -7.82 -9.15
CA ASN A 235 26.54 -8.33 -10.09
C ASN A 235 27.36 -9.50 -9.51
N ARG A 236 27.72 -9.44 -8.22
CA ARG A 236 28.48 -10.53 -7.57
C ARG A 236 27.65 -11.81 -7.40
N ASN A 237 26.35 -11.68 -7.14
CA ASN A 237 25.46 -12.84 -7.05
C ASN A 237 25.27 -13.48 -8.43
N PHE A 238 25.12 -12.67 -9.47
CA PHE A 238 25.04 -13.13 -10.86
C PHE A 238 26.32 -13.83 -11.33
N GLU A 239 27.50 -13.27 -11.00
CA GLU A 239 28.79 -13.92 -11.28
C GLU A 239 28.91 -15.27 -10.56
N ARG A 240 28.45 -15.37 -9.30
CA ARG A 240 28.45 -16.64 -8.57
C ARG A 240 27.54 -17.68 -9.22
N GLU A 241 26.34 -17.32 -9.67
CA GLU A 241 25.46 -18.24 -10.37
C GLU A 241 26.03 -18.71 -11.71
N MET A 242 26.69 -17.81 -12.46
CA MET A 242 27.43 -18.20 -13.67
C MET A 242 28.56 -19.19 -13.38
N LEU A 243 29.35 -18.94 -12.34
CA LEU A 243 30.44 -19.83 -11.93
C LEU A 243 29.93 -21.20 -11.50
N LEU A 244 28.86 -21.25 -10.71
CA LEU A 244 28.20 -22.50 -10.32
C LEU A 244 27.71 -23.28 -11.54
N ASN A 245 27.05 -22.61 -12.48
CA ASN A 245 26.61 -23.26 -13.72
C ASN A 245 27.77 -23.79 -14.56
N THR A 246 28.86 -23.03 -14.71
CA THR A 246 30.06 -23.51 -15.44
C THR A 246 30.80 -24.67 -14.76
N MET A 247 30.75 -24.76 -13.43
CA MET A 247 31.32 -25.90 -12.69
C MET A 247 30.45 -27.16 -12.83
N THR A 248 29.13 -27.02 -12.96
CA THR A 248 28.21 -28.15 -13.18
C THR A 248 28.21 -28.68 -14.62
N THR A 249 28.78 -27.96 -15.59
CA THR A 249 28.79 -28.34 -17.01
C THR A 249 30.13 -28.91 -17.50
N LYS A 250 31.05 -29.33 -16.62
CA LYS A 250 32.24 -30.07 -17.09
C LYS A 250 31.79 -31.41 -17.68
N PRO A 251 32.09 -31.71 -18.96
CA PRO A 251 31.79 -33.01 -19.53
C PRO A 251 32.67 -34.08 -18.90
N ASP A 252 32.05 -35.18 -18.47
CA ASP A 252 32.72 -36.45 -18.15
C ASP A 252 33.36 -36.99 -19.44
N GLU A 253 34.60 -36.59 -19.70
CA GLU A 253 35.41 -37.14 -20.79
C GLU A 253 35.94 -38.52 -20.36
N ASN A 254 35.05 -39.53 -20.40
CA ASN A 254 35.40 -40.94 -20.33
C ASN A 254 35.97 -41.36 -21.70
N ILE A 255 37.26 -41.15 -21.89
CA ILE A 255 37.98 -41.64 -23.08
C ILE A 255 38.23 -43.14 -22.90
N ASN A 256 37.34 -43.94 -23.49
CA ASN A 256 37.52 -45.37 -23.68
C ASN A 256 38.61 -45.58 -24.76
N MET A 257 39.77 -46.11 -24.39
CA MET A 257 40.84 -46.49 -25.31
C MET A 257 40.60 -47.93 -25.83
N PRO A 258 40.36 -48.16 -27.14
CA PRO A 258 40.46 -49.50 -27.70
C PRO A 258 41.92 -49.91 -27.81
N GLY A 259 42.28 -50.99 -27.12
CA GLY A 259 43.62 -51.55 -27.10
C GLY A 259 44.08 -52.00 -28.49
N GLU A 260 45.23 -51.49 -28.91
CA GLU A 260 45.98 -52.04 -30.04
C GLU A 260 46.63 -53.37 -29.64
N THR A 261 46.30 -54.39 -30.43
CA THR A 261 47.02 -55.65 -30.59
C THR A 261 48.50 -55.43 -30.92
N LYS A 262 49.41 -56.05 -30.17
CA LYS A 262 50.71 -56.53 -30.66
C LYS A 262 51.02 -57.91 -30.08
N CYS A 263 51.62 -58.72 -30.95
CA CYS A 263 52.18 -60.05 -30.73
C CYS A 263 53.11 -60.14 -29.52
#